data_AF-A0A938ADQ0-F1
#
_entry.id   AF-A0A938ADQ0-F1
#
_cell.length_a   1.000
_cell.length_b   1.000
_cell.length_c   1.000
_cell.angle_alpha   90.00
_cell.angle_beta   90.00
_cell.angle_gamma   90.00
#
_symmetry.space_group_name_H-M   'P 1'
#
loop_
_entity.id
_entity.type
_entity.pdbx_description
1 polymer ?
#
loop_
_entity_poly.entity_id
_entity_poly.type
_entity_poly.pdbx_seq_one_letter_code
_entity_poly.pdbx_strand_id
1 'polypeptide(L)'
;MGGLRKAAAGVAAVALAAGAIAGCGGSSDTASTAAAEGTATSTTVELTQAEYVARVNAICTKIDDVTSSLGENVDTETPEEAQAELDKVVASAREGVAELKGLVPPAGLEAAHATLVQTSGDAIDLGSKLISAAVAGNLDEPALVEEAKQAESLEAKQLAAAKELGVSDCFTGNTADGGAND
;
A
#
# COMPACT_ATOMS: atom_id res chain seq x y z
N MET A 1 5.35 33.51 28.24
CA MET A 1 5.74 32.21 27.63
C MET A 1 4.45 31.51 27.24
N GLY A 2 4.06 31.60 25.97
CA GLY A 2 2.81 31.04 25.47
C GLY A 2 2.65 31.44 24.02
N GLY A 3 2.81 30.49 23.10
CA GLY A 3 2.74 30.82 21.67
C GLY A 3 2.99 29.72 20.65
N LEU A 4 3.27 28.47 21.04
CA LEU A 4 3.61 27.39 20.07
C LEU A 4 2.53 26.30 19.91
N ARG A 5 1.31 26.48 20.43
CA ARG A 5 0.25 25.47 20.39
C ARG A 5 -0.67 25.50 19.15
N LYS A 6 -0.27 26.13 18.04
CA LYS A 6 -1.21 26.34 16.90
C LYS A 6 -0.69 26.01 15.49
N ALA A 7 0.45 25.34 15.35
CA ALA A 7 1.01 25.02 14.02
C ALA A 7 0.99 23.53 13.63
N ALA A 8 0.40 22.64 14.43
CA ALA A 8 0.38 21.20 14.15
C ALA A 8 -1.00 20.70 13.69
N ALA A 9 -1.68 21.45 12.82
CA ALA A 9 -2.94 21.06 12.20
C ALA A 9 -2.78 21.18 10.67
N GLY A 10 -2.00 20.27 10.08
CA GLY A 10 -1.72 20.32 8.65
C GLY A 10 -0.91 19.15 8.07
N VAL A 11 -0.75 18.04 8.80
CA VAL A 11 -0.10 16.82 8.29
C VAL A 11 -1.02 15.64 8.54
N ALA A 12 -2.20 15.69 7.95
CA ALA A 12 -3.18 14.61 7.97
C ALA A 12 -3.76 14.48 6.57
N ALA A 13 -2.93 14.08 5.61
CA ALA A 13 -3.31 13.46 4.33
C ALA A 13 -2.10 13.35 3.39
N VAL A 14 -1.01 12.70 3.82
CA VAL A 14 -0.38 11.77 2.88
C VAL A 14 -1.17 10.48 3.07
N ALA A 15 -2.43 10.54 2.65
CA ALA A 15 -3.17 9.33 2.38
C ALA A 15 -2.34 8.65 1.30
N LEU A 16 -1.77 7.49 1.64
CA LEU A 16 -1.70 6.41 0.67
C LEU A 16 -3.13 6.28 0.15
N ALA A 17 -3.43 7.04 -0.91
CA ALA A 17 -4.78 7.27 -1.40
C ALA A 17 -5.21 5.98 -2.08
N ALA A 18 -5.64 5.04 -1.25
CA ALA A 18 -6.35 3.88 -1.70
C ALA A 18 -7.77 4.35 -2.01
N GLY A 19 -8.07 4.42 -3.29
CA GLY A 19 -9.14 5.24 -3.85
C GLY A 19 -10.53 4.96 -3.29
N ALA A 20 -11.18 6.02 -2.78
CA ALA A 20 -12.61 6.09 -2.61
C ALA A 20 -13.30 6.24 -3.99
N ILE A 21 -13.49 5.13 -4.69
CA ILE A 21 -14.44 5.05 -5.82
C ILE A 21 -15.53 4.05 -5.45
N ALA A 22 -16.70 4.60 -5.11
CA ALA A 22 -17.94 3.85 -5.03
C ALA A 22 -18.19 3.12 -6.36
N GLY A 23 -18.31 1.79 -6.34
CA GLY A 23 -18.55 1.03 -7.57
C GLY A 23 -18.67 -0.49 -7.44
N CYS A 24 -19.93 -0.94 -7.34
CA CYS A 24 -20.50 -2.21 -7.85
C CYS A 24 -19.96 -3.56 -7.32
N GLY A 25 -20.66 -4.13 -6.33
CA GLY A 25 -20.61 -5.56 -6.01
C GLY A 25 -21.97 -6.21 -6.21
N GLY A 26 -22.28 -6.61 -7.44
CA GLY A 26 -23.47 -7.38 -7.80
C GLY A 26 -23.20 -8.90 -7.86
N SER A 27 -24.07 -9.63 -7.16
CA SER A 27 -24.48 -11.05 -7.22
C SER A 27 -23.79 -12.08 -8.13
N SER A 28 -23.59 -13.26 -7.50
CA SER A 28 -24.07 -14.61 -7.90
C SER A 28 -23.05 -15.71 -8.24
N ASP A 29 -23.06 -16.71 -7.35
CA ASP A 29 -23.18 -18.16 -7.58
C ASP A 29 -22.13 -18.92 -8.40
N THR A 30 -21.49 -19.91 -7.74
CA THR A 30 -21.49 -21.36 -8.09
C THR A 30 -20.14 -22.04 -7.86
N ALA A 31 -20.22 -23.18 -7.15
CA ALA A 31 -19.14 -24.04 -6.69
C ALA A 31 -18.35 -24.78 -7.80
N SER A 32 -17.11 -25.20 -7.50
CA SER A 32 -16.78 -26.64 -7.32
C SER A 32 -15.27 -26.90 -7.21
N THR A 33 -14.94 -27.81 -6.30
CA THR A 33 -13.67 -28.48 -6.01
C THR A 33 -13.01 -29.14 -7.23
N ALA A 34 -11.68 -29.08 -7.30
CA ALA A 34 -10.85 -30.19 -7.78
C ALA A 34 -9.42 -30.08 -7.21
N ALA A 35 -9.09 -30.99 -6.29
CA ALA A 35 -7.73 -31.26 -5.87
C ALA A 35 -7.04 -32.11 -6.95
N ALA A 36 -5.83 -31.74 -7.33
CA ALA A 36 -4.93 -32.57 -8.12
C ALA A 36 -3.57 -32.61 -7.43
N GLU A 37 -3.24 -33.78 -6.86
CA GLU A 37 -1.89 -34.11 -6.40
C GLU A 37 -0.97 -34.35 -7.61
N GLY A 38 0.15 -33.64 -7.67
CA GLY A 38 1.13 -33.72 -8.73
C GLY A 38 2.56 -33.51 -8.23
N THR A 39 3.32 -34.60 -8.23
CA THR A 39 4.78 -34.77 -8.16
C THR A 39 5.67 -33.50 -8.22
N ALA A 40 6.40 -33.28 -7.12
CA ALA A 40 7.36 -32.18 -6.96
C ALA A 40 8.62 -32.34 -7.82
N THR A 41 8.73 -31.51 -8.86
CA THR A 41 10.00 -31.08 -9.45
C THR A 41 10.20 -29.64 -9.00
N SER A 42 11.33 -29.32 -8.34
CA SER A 42 11.68 -27.94 -7.94
C SER A 42 12.11 -27.10 -9.14
N THR A 43 11.18 -26.89 -10.06
CA THR A 43 11.05 -25.64 -10.80
C THR A 43 10.33 -24.68 -9.87
N THR A 44 10.79 -23.44 -9.75
CA THR A 44 9.99 -22.34 -9.20
C THR A 44 8.69 -22.28 -10.01
N VAL A 45 7.64 -22.93 -9.50
CA VAL A 45 6.35 -23.06 -10.17
C VAL A 45 5.79 -21.65 -10.28
N GLU A 46 5.51 -21.23 -11.51
CA GLU A 46 4.74 -20.01 -11.75
C GLU A 46 3.46 -20.09 -10.94
N LEU A 47 3.21 -19.06 -10.13
CA LEU A 47 1.98 -19.00 -9.37
C LEU A 47 0.81 -18.88 -10.34
N THR A 48 -0.27 -19.61 -10.07
CA THR A 48 -1.54 -19.30 -10.71
C THR A 48 -1.95 -17.87 -10.37
N GLN A 49 -2.78 -17.25 -11.21
CA GLN A 49 -3.27 -15.89 -10.94
C GLN A 49 -3.93 -15.77 -9.55
N ALA A 50 -4.71 -16.78 -9.14
CA ALA A 50 -5.35 -16.79 -7.84
C ALA A 50 -4.35 -16.88 -6.68
N GLU A 51 -3.32 -17.72 -6.79
CA GLU A 51 -2.26 -17.82 -5.77
C GLU A 51 -1.41 -16.55 -5.68
N TYR A 52 -1.13 -15.95 -6.84
CA TYR A 52 -0.43 -14.67 -6.90
C TYR A 52 -1.24 -13.58 -6.19
N VAL A 53 -2.53 -13.42 -6.53
CA VAL A 53 -3.42 -12.44 -5.91
C VAL A 53 -3.53 -12.66 -4.40
N ALA A 54 -3.69 -13.91 -3.96
CA ALA A 54 -3.75 -14.24 -2.53
C ALA A 54 -2.46 -13.84 -1.78
N ARG A 55 -1.28 -14.03 -2.38
CA ARG A 55 -0.01 -13.62 -1.77
C ARG A 55 0.16 -12.11 -1.74
N VAL A 56 -0.21 -11.41 -2.81
CA VAL A 56 -0.17 -9.94 -2.82
C VAL A 56 -1.13 -9.39 -1.76
N ASN A 57 -2.37 -9.89 -1.68
CA ASN A 57 -3.33 -9.44 -0.68
C ASN A 57 -2.83 -9.69 0.76
N ALA A 58 -2.16 -10.82 1.02
CA ALA A 58 -1.56 -11.09 2.33
C ALA A 58 -0.46 -10.08 2.70
N ILE A 59 0.38 -9.68 1.73
CA ILE A 59 1.38 -8.60 1.92
C ILE A 59 0.67 -7.29 2.28
N CYS A 60 -0.41 -6.97 1.57
CA CYS A 60 -1.16 -5.74 1.78
C CYS A 60 -1.84 -5.70 3.15
N THR A 61 -2.45 -6.82 3.59
CA THR A 61 -3.01 -6.94 4.94
C THR A 61 -1.95 -6.72 6.01
N LYS A 62 -0.73 -7.25 5.84
CA LYS A 62 0.36 -7.02 6.80
C LYS A 62 0.75 -5.54 6.91
N ILE A 63 0.76 -4.82 5.79
CA ILE A 63 1.04 -3.38 5.79
C ILE A 63 -0.13 -2.61 6.42
N ASP A 64 -1.37 -2.99 6.10
CA ASP A 64 -2.58 -2.41 6.67
C ASP A 64 -2.65 -2.61 8.18
N ASP A 65 -2.35 -3.79 8.70
CA ASP A 65 -2.31 -4.07 10.13
C ASP A 65 -1.34 -3.14 10.86
N VAL A 66 -0.15 -2.92 10.30
CA VAL A 66 0.84 -1.98 10.87
C VAL A 66 0.32 -0.56 10.81
N THR A 67 -0.30 -0.16 9.69
CA THR A 67 -0.81 1.20 9.49
C THR A 67 -2.00 1.49 10.41
N SER A 68 -2.96 0.57 10.49
CA SER A 68 -4.13 0.62 11.37
C SER A 68 -3.75 0.59 12.84
N SER A 69 -2.63 -0.07 13.21
CA SER A 69 -2.12 -0.05 14.58
C SER A 69 -1.62 1.32 15.05
N LEU A 70 -1.31 2.23 14.12
CA LEU A 70 -0.95 3.61 14.46
C LEU A 70 -2.15 4.44 14.94
N GLY A 71 -3.38 4.01 14.64
CA GLY A 71 -4.62 4.72 14.98
C GLY A 71 -4.83 6.06 14.24
N GLU A 72 -6.02 6.63 14.37
CA GLU A 72 -6.34 7.97 13.83
C GLU A 72 -5.62 9.09 14.57
N ASN A 73 -5.17 8.82 15.80
CA ASN A 73 -4.39 9.73 16.61
C ASN A 73 -3.06 9.06 16.86
N VAL A 74 -2.09 9.35 16.01
CA VAL A 74 -0.68 9.25 16.38
C VAL A 74 -0.50 10.27 17.51
N ASP A 75 -0.92 9.91 18.73
CA ASP A 75 -0.87 10.68 19.99
C ASP A 75 0.59 10.80 20.38
N THR A 76 1.31 11.55 19.57
CA THR A 76 2.74 11.77 19.70
C THR A 76 2.90 13.17 20.23
N GLU A 77 3.52 13.24 21.39
CA GLU A 77 3.72 14.51 22.10
C GLU A 77 4.77 15.37 21.36
N THR A 78 5.52 14.75 20.45
CA THR A 78 6.64 15.34 19.71
C THR A 78 6.71 14.90 18.23
N PRO A 79 7.26 15.74 17.33
CA PRO A 79 7.55 15.37 15.94
C PRO A 79 8.44 14.13 15.79
N GLU A 80 9.37 13.91 16.71
CA GLU A 80 10.29 12.78 16.70
C GLU A 80 9.58 11.45 16.99
N GLU A 81 8.57 11.44 17.86
CA GLU A 81 7.73 10.27 18.09
C GLU A 81 6.84 9.97 16.89
N ALA A 82 6.27 11.01 16.26
CA ALA A 82 5.52 10.86 15.01
C ALA A 82 6.40 10.26 13.90
N GLN A 83 7.64 10.75 13.78
CA GLN A 83 8.62 10.20 12.84
C GLN A 83 8.90 8.72 13.11
N ALA A 84 9.11 8.35 14.37
CA ALA A 84 9.40 6.96 14.73
C ALA A 84 8.24 6.00 14.39
N GLU A 85 6.99 6.42 14.57
CA GLU A 85 5.82 5.63 14.16
C GLU A 85 5.70 5.53 12.63
N LEU A 86 5.92 6.63 11.92
CA LEU A 86 5.91 6.65 10.45
C LEU A 86 7.05 5.81 9.85
N ASP A 87 8.22 5.79 10.48
CA ASP A 87 9.35 4.95 10.07
C ASP A 87 9.01 3.46 10.18
N LYS A 88 8.15 3.03 11.12
CA LYS A 88 7.67 1.64 11.19
C LYS A 88 6.80 1.28 10.00
N VAL A 89 5.91 2.17 9.58
CA VAL A 89 5.07 1.97 8.38
C VAL A 89 5.94 1.90 7.13
N VAL A 90 6.91 2.82 6.99
CA VAL A 90 7.88 2.79 5.90
C VAL A 90 8.65 1.47 5.88
N ALA A 91 9.14 1.01 7.05
CA ALA A 91 9.86 -0.25 7.15
C ALA A 91 8.99 -1.45 6.74
N SER A 92 7.74 -1.51 7.22
CA SER A 92 6.77 -2.56 6.86
C SER A 92 6.47 -2.55 5.35
N ALA A 93 6.26 -1.36 4.77
CA ALA A 93 6.04 -1.22 3.33
C ALA A 93 7.25 -1.67 2.51
N ARG A 94 8.49 -1.36 2.94
CA ARG A 94 9.71 -1.85 2.26
C ARG A 94 9.84 -3.36 2.33
N GLU A 95 9.52 -3.95 3.47
CA GLU A 95 9.47 -5.41 3.63
C GLU A 95 8.44 -6.02 2.68
N GLY A 96 7.23 -5.45 2.62
CA GLY A 96 6.20 -5.90 1.68
C GLY A 96 6.59 -5.77 0.21
N VAL A 97 7.29 -4.70 -0.19
CA VAL A 97 7.83 -4.58 -1.56
C VAL A 97 8.93 -5.61 -1.82
N ALA A 98 9.75 -5.96 -0.82
CA ALA A 98 10.74 -7.02 -0.97
C ALA A 98 10.08 -8.41 -1.10
N GLU A 99 9.03 -8.68 -0.33
CA GLU A 99 8.20 -9.88 -0.46
C GLU A 99 7.53 -9.94 -1.84
N LEU A 100 6.94 -8.84 -2.29
CA LEU A 100 6.32 -8.70 -3.61
C LEU A 100 7.32 -9.02 -4.70
N LYS A 101 8.51 -8.41 -4.67
CA LYS A 101 9.61 -8.67 -5.63
C LYS A 101 10.04 -10.14 -5.66
N GLY A 102 9.85 -10.88 -4.57
CA GLY A 102 10.14 -12.31 -4.49
C GLY A 102 9.07 -13.21 -5.12
N LEU A 103 7.91 -12.68 -5.48
CA LEU A 103 6.86 -13.44 -6.14
C LEU A 103 7.19 -13.70 -7.61
N VAL A 104 6.84 -14.89 -8.09
CA VAL A 104 6.83 -15.19 -9.52
C VAL A 104 5.45 -14.80 -10.05
N PRO A 105 5.33 -13.76 -10.89
CA PRO A 105 4.04 -13.37 -11.45
C PRO A 105 3.53 -14.42 -12.45
N PRO A 106 2.21 -14.46 -12.72
CA PRO A 106 1.66 -15.32 -13.77
C PRO A 106 2.22 -14.94 -15.15
N ALA A 107 2.37 -15.93 -16.04
CA ALA A 107 2.84 -15.72 -17.41
C ALA A 107 2.12 -14.56 -18.12
N GLY A 108 2.90 -13.65 -18.71
CA GLY A 108 2.37 -12.49 -19.44
C GLY A 108 2.03 -11.27 -18.57
N LEU A 109 2.23 -11.36 -17.24
CA LEU A 109 2.03 -10.25 -16.29
C LEU A 109 3.34 -9.74 -15.67
N GLU A 110 4.50 -10.15 -16.19
CA GLU A 110 5.82 -9.80 -15.65
C GLU A 110 6.07 -8.29 -15.70
N ALA A 111 5.61 -7.62 -16.76
CA ALA A 111 5.75 -6.17 -16.91
C ALA A 111 4.87 -5.40 -15.90
N ALA A 112 3.63 -5.87 -15.70
CA ALA A 112 2.73 -5.30 -14.70
C ALA A 112 3.29 -5.49 -13.29
N HIS A 113 3.80 -6.69 -12.98
CA HIS A 113 4.48 -6.99 -11.73
C HIS A 113 5.70 -6.09 -11.49
N ALA A 114 6.59 -5.97 -12.47
CA ALA A 114 7.77 -5.11 -12.36
C ALA A 114 7.38 -3.64 -12.14
N THR A 115 6.34 -3.16 -12.84
CA THR A 115 5.80 -1.82 -12.66
C THR A 115 5.27 -1.63 -11.25
N LEU A 116 4.52 -2.59 -10.71
CA LEU A 116 3.97 -2.54 -9.36
C LEU A 116 5.09 -2.49 -8.30
N VAL A 117 6.09 -3.36 -8.40
CA VAL A 117 7.25 -3.39 -7.49
C VAL A 117 8.01 -2.07 -7.55
N GLN A 118 8.31 -1.57 -8.75
CA GLN A 118 9.07 -0.34 -8.93
C GLN A 118 8.32 0.85 -8.34
N THR A 119 7.07 1.05 -8.76
CA THR A 119 6.28 2.22 -8.35
C THR A 119 5.96 2.20 -6.85
N SER A 120 5.83 1.02 -6.24
CA SER A 120 5.70 0.89 -4.78
C SER A 120 6.99 1.28 -4.05
N GLY A 121 8.15 0.89 -4.57
CA GLY A 121 9.44 1.37 -4.05
C GLY A 121 9.58 2.89 -4.15
N ASP A 122 9.28 3.45 -5.32
CA ASP A 122 9.34 4.89 -5.57
C ASP A 122 8.38 5.67 -4.66
N ALA A 123 7.16 5.16 -4.44
CA ALA A 123 6.18 5.77 -3.54
C ALA A 123 6.63 5.75 -2.08
N ILE A 124 7.26 4.66 -1.61
CA ILE A 124 7.82 4.58 -0.25
C ILE A 124 8.98 5.57 -0.07
N ASP A 125 9.86 5.67 -1.07
CA ASP A 125 10.98 6.63 -1.03
C ASP A 125 10.46 8.07 -1.00
N LEU A 126 9.43 8.36 -1.78
CA LEU A 126 8.75 9.66 -1.78
C LEU A 126 8.09 9.97 -0.43
N GLY A 127 7.35 9.01 0.14
CA GLY A 127 6.75 9.14 1.46
C GLY A 127 7.79 9.41 2.55
N SER A 128 8.91 8.68 2.53
CA SER A 128 10.03 8.87 3.47
C SER A 128 10.62 10.28 3.41
N LYS A 129 10.75 10.85 2.20
CA LYS A 129 11.20 12.24 2.01
C LYS A 129 10.19 13.25 2.55
N LEU A 130 8.91 13.07 2.26
CA LEU A 130 7.84 13.95 2.74
C LEU A 130 7.78 13.94 4.28
N ILE A 131 7.90 12.78 4.91
CA ILE A 131 7.98 12.63 6.38
C ILE A 131 9.17 13.42 6.92
N SER A 132 10.36 13.23 6.32
CA SER A 132 11.57 13.94 6.73
C SER A 132 11.43 15.47 6.60
N ALA A 133 10.82 15.93 5.51
CA ALA A 133 10.55 17.36 5.29
C ALA A 133 9.53 17.93 6.29
N ALA A 134 8.50 17.14 6.65
CA ALA A 134 7.51 17.51 7.66
C ALA A 134 8.17 17.73 9.03
N VAL A 135 9.00 16.78 9.46
CA VAL A 135 9.73 16.86 10.74
C VAL A 135 10.71 18.04 10.74
N ALA A 136 11.35 18.32 9.61
CA ALA A 136 12.25 19.45 9.46
C ALA A 136 11.54 20.82 9.35
N GLY A 137 10.21 20.85 9.21
CA GLY A 137 9.43 22.08 9.03
C GLY A 137 9.60 22.72 7.65
N ASN A 138 9.93 21.93 6.63
CA ASN A 138 10.27 22.39 5.28
C ASN A 138 9.19 22.04 4.22
N LEU A 139 7.93 21.81 4.63
CA LEU A 139 6.86 21.36 3.73
C LEU A 139 6.55 22.33 2.57
N ASP A 140 6.93 23.59 2.71
CA ASP A 140 6.71 24.64 1.70
C ASP A 140 7.81 24.68 0.62
N GLU A 141 8.78 23.77 0.65
CA GLU A 141 9.82 23.73 -0.39
C GLU A 141 9.20 23.41 -1.76
N PRO A 142 9.49 24.21 -2.81
CA PRO A 142 8.91 24.01 -4.14
C PRO A 142 9.27 22.64 -4.75
N ALA A 143 10.33 22.00 -4.27
CA ALA A 143 10.68 20.63 -4.64
C ALA A 143 9.60 19.63 -4.20
N LEU A 144 8.95 19.84 -3.05
CA LEU A 144 7.91 18.97 -2.51
C LEU A 144 6.61 19.05 -3.33
N VAL A 145 6.36 20.19 -3.99
CA VAL A 145 5.22 20.35 -4.91
C VAL A 145 5.38 19.47 -6.15
N GLU A 146 6.59 19.40 -6.71
CA GLU A 146 6.87 18.50 -7.84
C GLU A 146 6.86 17.03 -7.40
N GLU A 147 7.33 16.75 -6.19
CA GLU A 147 7.25 15.42 -5.57
C GLU A 147 5.79 14.99 -5.34
N ALA A 148 4.90 15.89 -4.90
CA ALA A 148 3.46 15.60 -4.79
C ALA A 148 2.82 15.22 -6.13
N LYS A 149 3.18 15.90 -7.23
CA LYS A 149 2.72 15.51 -8.58
C LYS A 149 3.27 14.15 -9.02
N GLN A 150 4.50 13.83 -8.61
CA GLN A 150 5.06 12.50 -8.85
C GLN A 150 4.27 11.43 -8.10
N ALA A 151 3.79 11.71 -6.88
CA ALA A 151 2.92 10.79 -6.14
C ALA A 151 1.67 10.43 -6.95
N GLU A 152 0.96 11.41 -7.50
CA GLU A 152 -0.23 11.18 -8.33
C GLU A 152 0.09 10.30 -9.55
N SER A 153 1.22 10.55 -10.21
CA SER A 153 1.65 9.73 -11.35
C SER A 153 2.02 8.30 -10.95
N LEU A 154 2.61 8.12 -9.77
CA LEU A 154 2.98 6.81 -9.24
C LEU A 154 1.72 6.00 -8.87
N GLU A 155 0.76 6.64 -8.19
CA GLU A 155 -0.52 6.02 -7.82
C GLU A 155 -1.28 5.55 -9.07
N ALA A 156 -1.37 6.39 -10.11
CA ALA A 156 -2.02 6.01 -11.36
C ALA A 156 -1.34 4.79 -12.03
N LYS A 157 -0.01 4.71 -11.97
CA LYS A 157 0.74 3.56 -12.50
C LYS A 157 0.56 2.31 -11.64
N GLN A 158 0.55 2.45 -10.32
CA GLN A 158 0.28 1.36 -9.39
C GLN A 158 -1.11 0.78 -9.62
N LEU A 159 -2.14 1.63 -9.72
CA LEU A 159 -3.52 1.19 -9.95
C LEU A 159 -3.67 0.49 -11.30
N ALA A 160 -3.04 1.01 -12.36
CA ALA A 160 -3.05 0.36 -13.66
C ALA A 160 -2.39 -1.03 -13.60
N ALA A 161 -1.21 -1.14 -13.01
CA ALA A 161 -0.51 -2.41 -12.85
C ALA A 161 -1.27 -3.40 -11.96
N ALA A 162 -1.82 -2.92 -10.84
CA ALA A 162 -2.64 -3.72 -9.92
C ALA A 162 -3.88 -4.29 -10.62
N LYS A 163 -4.53 -3.49 -11.46
CA LYS A 163 -5.68 -3.93 -12.26
C LYS A 163 -5.30 -5.01 -13.27
N GLU A 164 -4.17 -4.87 -13.96
CA GLU A 164 -3.66 -5.91 -14.87
C GLU A 164 -3.33 -7.22 -14.14
N LEU A 165 -2.83 -7.11 -12.91
CA LEU A 165 -2.51 -8.25 -12.05
C LEU A 165 -3.73 -8.87 -11.35
N GLY A 166 -4.88 -8.18 -11.33
CA GLY A 166 -6.07 -8.60 -10.61
C GLY A 166 -6.01 -8.40 -9.09
N VAL A 167 -5.16 -7.49 -8.60
CA VAL A 167 -4.90 -7.23 -7.16
C VAL A 167 -5.53 -5.91 -6.69
N SER A 168 -6.80 -5.67 -7.02
CA SER A 168 -7.48 -4.40 -6.72
C SER A 168 -7.60 -4.11 -5.22
N ASP A 169 -7.83 -5.13 -4.39
CA ASP A 169 -8.22 -4.96 -2.99
C ASP A 169 -7.14 -4.27 -2.14
N CYS A 170 -5.87 -4.46 -2.52
CA CYS A 170 -4.71 -3.86 -1.88
C CYS A 170 -4.65 -2.33 -2.04
N PHE A 171 -5.23 -1.80 -3.12
CA PHE A 171 -5.08 -0.38 -3.52
C PHE A 171 -6.41 0.39 -3.48
N THR A 172 -7.51 -0.28 -3.14
CA THR A 172 -8.84 0.36 -3.02
C THR A 172 -9.24 0.66 -1.58
N GLY A 173 -8.41 0.31 -0.59
CA GLY A 173 -8.66 0.64 0.81
C GLY A 173 -9.92 -0.06 1.31
N ASN A 174 -9.98 -1.39 1.13
CA ASN A 174 -11.09 -2.18 1.64
C ASN A 174 -11.03 -2.19 3.17
N THR A 175 -11.62 -1.17 3.79
CA THR A 175 -12.18 -1.26 5.13
C THR A 175 -13.03 -2.52 5.17
N ALA A 176 -12.50 -3.56 5.81
CA ALA A 176 -13.28 -4.66 6.32
C ALA A 176 -14.20 -4.14 7.44
N ASP A 177 -15.18 -3.31 7.11
CA ASP A 177 -16.29 -2.95 7.98
C ASP A 177 -17.58 -2.93 7.15
N GLY A 178 -18.32 -4.03 7.28
CA GLY A 178 -19.51 -4.30 6.50
C GLY A 178 -20.04 -5.73 6.63
N GLY A 179 -19.52 -6.51 7.58
CA GLY A 179 -20.15 -7.72 8.06
C GLY A 179 -21.13 -7.40 9.20
N ALA A 180 -22.40 -7.27 8.85
CA ALA A 180 -23.61 -7.61 9.62
C ALA A 180 -23.75 -7.15 11.09
N ASN A 181 -24.79 -6.36 11.38
CA ASN A 181 -25.68 -6.62 12.51
C ASN A 181 -27.13 -6.28 12.09
N ASP A 182 -27.96 -7.31 12.17
CA ASP A 182 -29.43 -7.50 12.01
C ASP A 182 -30.32 -6.44 11.31
#